data_AF-A0A2T2W8V7-F1
#
_entry.id   AF-A0A2T2W8V7-F1
#
_cell.length_a   1.000
_cell.length_b   1.000
_cell.length_c   1.000
_cell.angle_alpha   90.00
_cell.angle_beta   90.00
_cell.angle_gamma   90.00
#
_symmetry.space_group_name_H-M   'P 1'
#
loop_
_entity.id
_entity.type
_entity.pdbx_description
1 polymer ?
#
loop_
_entity_poly.entity_id
_entity_poly.type
_entity_poly.pdbx_seq_one_letter_code
_entity_poly.pdbx_strand_id
1 'polypeptide(L)' 'MAEQYGVMMQYFHGDKPANGSLWKEVVNRVYESAAVMPTAVWLSPADKGSSGDFDTGYKDRA' A
#
# COMPACT_ATOMS: atom_id res chain seq x y z
N MET A 1 30.22 9.33 8.31
CA MET A 1 28.80 9.45 7.93
C MET A 1 28.27 8.04 7.71
N ALA A 2 27.08 7.72 8.20
CA ALA A 2 26.44 6.43 7.92
C ALA A 2 25.90 6.42 6.49
N GLU A 3 26.05 5.32 5.78
CA GLU A 3 25.44 5.11 4.47
C GLU A 3 23.91 5.01 4.64
N GLN A 4 23.15 5.76 3.83
CA GLN A 4 21.69 5.69 3.86
C GLN A 4 21.22 4.62 2.86
N TYR A 5 20.71 3.50 3.37
CA TYR A 5 20.06 2.48 2.56
C TYR A 5 18.54 2.67 2.56
N GLY A 6 17.92 2.49 1.40
CA GLY A 6 16.47 2.52 1.25
C GLY A 6 15.83 1.17 1.58
N VAL A 7 14.71 1.20 2.29
CA VAL A 7 13.82 0.05 2.51
C VAL A 7 12.51 0.31 1.79
N MET A 8 12.05 -0.67 1.00
CA MET A 8 10.72 -0.67 0.39
C MET A 8 9.83 -1.71 1.10
N MET A 9 8.58 -1.36 1.36
CA MET A 9 7.60 -2.28 1.94
C MET A 9 6.37 -2.44 1.03
N GLN A 10 5.98 -3.68 0.77
CA GLN A 10 4.65 -3.98 0.22
C GLN A 10 3.58 -3.71 1.29
N TYR A 11 2.65 -2.80 1.01
CA TYR A 11 1.71 -2.29 2.02
C TYR A 11 0.28 -2.86 1.87
N PHE A 12 0.11 -3.92 1.11
CA PHE A 12 -1.18 -4.59 0.88
C PHE A 12 -1.02 -6.11 0.92
N HIS A 13 -2.12 -6.83 1.20
CA HIS A 13 -2.21 -8.29 1.16
C HIS A 13 -3.60 -8.73 0.68
N GLY A 14 -3.75 -9.99 0.28
CA GLY A 14 -4.98 -10.53 -0.33
C GLY A 14 -6.21 -10.46 0.58
N ASP A 15 -6.03 -10.65 1.88
CA ASP A 15 -7.15 -10.65 2.86
C ASP A 15 -7.48 -9.25 3.42
N LYS A 16 -7.03 -8.15 2.79
CA LYS A 16 -7.40 -6.82 3.27
C LYS A 16 -8.91 -6.59 3.11
N PRO A 17 -9.58 -5.92 4.06
CA PRO A 17 -11.00 -5.58 3.92
C PRO A 17 -11.27 -4.78 2.65
N ALA A 18 -12.27 -5.20 1.87
CA ALA A 18 -12.79 -4.53 0.68
C ALA A 18 -13.62 -3.28 1.04
N ASN A 19 -13.05 -2.34 1.78
CA ASN A 19 -13.75 -1.16 2.30
C ASN A 19 -13.02 0.17 2.01
N GLY A 20 -12.01 0.15 1.13
CA GLY A 20 -11.24 1.34 0.77
C GLY A 20 -10.39 1.96 1.89
N SER A 21 -10.19 1.26 3.01
CA SER A 21 -9.43 1.78 4.17
C SER A 21 -7.91 1.91 3.93
N LEU A 22 -7.35 1.19 2.95
CA LEU A 22 -5.92 1.12 2.69
C LEU A 22 -5.26 2.52 2.60
N TRP A 23 -5.84 3.42 1.81
CA TRP A 23 -5.27 4.75 1.60
C TRP A 23 -5.24 5.60 2.88
N LYS A 24 -6.30 5.50 3.70
CA LYS A 24 -6.37 6.20 4.99
C LYS A 24 -5.36 5.62 5.99
N GLU A 25 -5.20 4.29 6.00
CA GLU A 25 -4.21 3.59 6.85
C GLU A 25 -2.79 4.05 6.53
N VAL A 26 -2.43 4.16 5.24
CA VAL A 26 -1.12 4.65 4.81
C VAL A 26 -0.88 6.07 5.30
N VAL A 27 -1.84 6.97 5.08
CA VAL A 27 -1.72 8.39 5.47
C VAL A 27 -1.56 8.53 6.98
N ASN A 28 -2.39 7.84 7.77
CA ASN A 28 -2.31 7.88 9.24
C ASN A 28 -0.97 7.36 9.75
N ARG A 29 -0.47 6.25 9.19
CA ARG A 29 0.82 5.65 9.57
C ARG A 29 2.00 6.61 9.30
N VAL A 30 1.97 7.33 8.18
CA VAL A 30 2.99 8.35 7.86
C VAL A 30 2.97 9.49 8.89
N TYR A 31 1.79 9.98 9.26
CA TYR A 31 1.67 11.07 10.23
C TYR A 31 2.04 10.65 11.66
N GLU A 32 1.69 9.45 12.08
CA GLU A 32 1.93 8.96 13.44
C GLU A 32 3.39 8.56 13.67
N SER A 33 4.07 8.03 12.65
CA SER A 33 5.40 7.44 12.88
C SER A 33 6.30 7.40 11.66
N ALA A 34 6.51 8.56 11.02
CA ALA A 34 7.46 8.69 9.90
C ALA A 34 8.88 8.14 10.21
N ALA A 35 9.30 8.16 11.47
CA ALA A 35 10.63 7.69 11.89
C ALA A 35 10.81 6.15 11.79
N VAL A 36 9.72 5.37 11.79
CA VAL A 36 9.76 3.90 11.65
C VAL A 36 9.22 3.42 10.30
N MET A 37 8.89 4.36 9.40
CA MET A 37 8.38 4.04 8.07
C MET A 37 9.52 3.64 7.13
N PRO A 38 9.25 2.72 6.19
CA PRO A 38 10.17 2.44 5.09
C PRO A 38 10.34 3.68 4.22
N THR A 39 11.47 3.79 3.53
CA THR A 39 11.75 4.91 2.60
C THR A 39 10.82 4.92 1.39
N ALA A 40 10.22 3.77 1.05
CA ALA A 40 9.24 3.63 -0.03
C ALA A 40 8.16 2.61 0.34
N VAL A 41 6.94 2.83 -0.16
CA VAL A 41 5.83 1.88 -0.04
C VAL A 41 5.32 1.47 -1.41
N TRP A 42 5.12 0.17 -1.60
CA TRP A 42 4.44 -0.37 -2.77
C TRP A 42 2.97 -0.60 -2.42
N LEU A 43 2.10 0.08 -3.16
CA LEU A 43 0.65 0.04 -3.01
C LEU A 43 0.01 -0.87 -4.07
N SER A 44 -1.17 -1.38 -3.77
CA SER A 44 -1.96 -2.12 -4.77
C SER A 44 -2.30 -1.19 -5.95
N PRO A 45 -2.64 -1.76 -7.12
CA PRO A 45 -3.12 -0.99 -8.25
C PRO A 45 -4.27 -0.05 -7.84
N ALA A 46 -4.18 1.21 -8.25
CA ALA A 46 -5.10 2.26 -7.82
C ALA A 46 -6.32 2.43 -8.74
N ASP A 47 -6.32 1.75 -9.88
CA ASP A 47 -7.38 1.84 -10.89
C ASP A 47 -8.54 0.90 -10.56
N LYS A 48 -9.72 1.21 -11.10
CA LYS A 48 -10.92 0.38 -10.93
C LYS A 48 -10.76 -0.95 -11.68
N GLY A 49 -10.79 -2.06 -10.94
CA GLY A 49 -10.83 -3.41 -11.51
C GLY A 49 -12.24 -3.91 -11.83
N SER A 50 -12.34 -5.01 -12.57
CA SER A 50 -13.59 -5.63 -13.01
C SER A 50 -14.49 -6.10 -11.87
N SER A 51 -13.91 -6.45 -10.71
CA SER A 51 -14.67 -6.88 -9.52
C SER A 51 -14.99 -5.74 -8.52
N GLY A 52 -14.76 -4.48 -8.88
CA GLY A 52 -15.01 -3.34 -7.99
C GLY A 52 -14.21 -3.43 -6.69
N ASP A 53 -14.87 -3.27 -5.54
CA ASP A 53 -14.21 -3.28 -4.22
C ASP A 53 -13.56 -4.63 -3.86
N PHE A 54 -13.96 -5.73 -4.51
CA PHE A 54 -13.40 -7.07 -4.32
C PHE A 54 -12.22 -7.37 -5.26
N ASP A 55 -11.84 -6.41 -6.09
CA ASP A 55 -10.68 -6.54 -6.96
C ASP A 55 -9.42 -6.13 -6.21
N THR A 56 -8.39 -6.98 -6.24
CA THR A 56 -7.06 -6.63 -5.73
C THR A 56 -6.29 -5.73 -6.70
N GLY A 57 -6.87 -5.43 -7.87
CA GLY A 57 -6.32 -4.56 -8.90
C GLY A 57 -5.53 -5.31 -9.98
N TYR A 58 -5.42 -6.63 -9.87
CA TYR A 58 -4.60 -7.47 -10.76
C TYR A 58 -5.43 -8.37 -11.69
N LYS A 59 -6.75 -8.50 -11.47
CA LYS A 59 -7.55 -9.48 -12.24
C LYS A 59 -7.58 -9.22 -13.75
N ASP A 60 -7.51 -7.96 -14.16
CA ASP A 60 -7.58 -7.56 -15.57
C ASP A 60 -6.20 -7.32 -16.20
N ARG A 61 -5.12 -7.71 -15.50
CA ARG A 61 -3.73 -7.55 -15.97
C ARG A 61 -3.19 -8.90 -16.40
N ALA A 62 -3.40 -9.22 -17.69
CA ALA A 62 -2.77 -10.35 -18.38
C ALA A 62 -1.41 -9.94 -18.96
#